data_AF-A0A060BWA3-F1
#
_entry.id   AF-A0A060BWA3-F1
#
_cell.length_a   1.000
_cell.length_b   1.000
_cell.length_c   1.000
_cell.angle_alpha   90.00
_cell.angle_beta   90.00
_cell.angle_gamma   90.00
#
_symmetry.space_group_name_H-M   'P 1'
#
loop_
_entity.id
_entity.type
_entity.pdbx_description
1 polymer ?
#
loop_
_entity_poly.entity_id
_entity_poly.type
_entity_poly.pdbx_seq_one_letter_code
_entity_poly.pdbx_strand_id
1 'polypeptide(L)'
;LTVYVDAVSGRILKTVEHVAEGTGNGAWEGTVAIPTSGTGSSYSMTNSNASTMKCQNASGNATFTGTDDVWGNGDATNRETGCVDAFYAAEKERQMLSAWLGRNGMDGSGGWVPIRVGLADVNAYYDGTQVQVGHTQTGGKWIGSTDVVAHEFGHG
;
A
#
# COMPACT_ATOMS: atom_id res chain seq x y z
N LEU A 1 -11.61 -10.37 -4.95
CA LEU A 1 -12.74 -11.31 -5.03
C LEU A 1 -12.48 -12.40 -6.07
N THR A 2 -12.52 -13.67 -5.67
CA THR A 2 -12.56 -14.81 -6.59
C THR A 2 -13.87 -15.56 -6.38
N VAL A 3 -14.58 -15.85 -7.48
CA VAL A 3 -15.84 -16.59 -7.46
C VAL A 3 -15.66 -17.89 -8.23
N TYR A 4 -15.83 -19.02 -7.53
CA TYR A 4 -15.88 -20.34 -8.13
C TYR A 4 -17.34 -20.66 -8.43
N VAL A 5 -17.65 -20.86 -9.70
CA VAL A 5 -18.99 -21.21 -10.19
C VAL A 5 -19.02 -22.64 -10.70
N ASP A 6 -20.12 -23.32 -10.42
CA ASP A 6 -20.43 -24.61 -11.02
C ASP A 6 -20.69 -24.44 -12.52
N ALA A 7 -19.93 -25.15 -13.33
CA ALA A 7 -19.96 -24.98 -14.78
C ALA A 7 -21.29 -25.43 -15.44
N VAL A 8 -22.09 -26.25 -14.76
CA VAL A 8 -23.33 -26.82 -15.31
C VAL A 8 -24.56 -26.02 -14.88
N SER A 9 -24.59 -25.62 -13.61
CA SER A 9 -25.75 -24.96 -12.99
C SER A 9 -25.58 -23.44 -12.84
N GLY A 10 -24.38 -22.90 -13.02
CA GLY A 10 -24.07 -21.49 -12.77
C GLY A 10 -24.12 -21.10 -11.29
N ARG A 11 -24.30 -22.07 -10.38
CA ARG A 11 -24.36 -21.83 -8.93
C ARG A 11 -22.99 -21.44 -8.42
N ILE A 12 -22.94 -20.43 -7.55
CA ILE A 12 -21.72 -20.07 -6.81
C ILE A 12 -21.41 -21.19 -5.82
N LEU A 13 -20.26 -21.83 -6.00
CA LEU A 13 -19.74 -22.90 -5.14
C LEU A 13 -18.93 -22.33 -3.98
N LYS A 14 -18.15 -21.28 -4.25
CA LYS A 14 -17.28 -20.64 -3.27
C LYS A 14 -16.98 -19.21 -3.67
N THR A 15 -17.02 -18.32 -2.69
CA THR A 15 -16.56 -16.94 -2.83
C THR A 15 -15.36 -16.75 -1.89
N VAL A 16 -14.27 -16.20 -2.41
CA VAL A 16 -13.09 -15.85 -1.60
C VAL A 16 -12.84 -14.36 -1.76
N GLU A 17 -12.95 -13.62 -0.65
CA GLU A 17 -12.46 -12.25 -0.61
C GLU A 17 -10.95 -12.26 -0.44
N HIS A 18 -10.27 -11.51 -1.32
CA HIS A 18 -8.81 -11.39 -1.31
C HIS A 18 -8.38 -10.04 -0.74
N VAL A 19 -9.33 -9.13 -0.53
CA VAL A 19 -9.12 -7.83 0.11
C VAL A 19 -9.37 -8.05 1.60
N ALA A 20 -8.36 -7.77 2.40
CA ALA A 20 -8.53 -7.49 3.80
C ALA A 20 -8.48 -5.96 3.97
N GLU A 21 -9.31 -5.40 4.84
CA GLU A 21 -9.28 -3.97 5.16
C GLU A 21 -8.59 -3.81 6.51
N GLY A 22 -7.27 -3.77 6.47
CA GLY A 22 -6.44 -3.63 7.66
C GLY A 22 -6.62 -2.27 8.32
N THR A 23 -6.52 -2.26 9.64
CA THR A 23 -6.48 -1.02 10.43
C THR A 23 -5.05 -0.50 10.46
N GLY A 24 -4.78 0.62 9.80
CA GLY A 24 -3.48 1.28 9.84
C GLY A 24 -3.46 2.43 10.85
N ASN A 25 -2.44 2.50 11.69
CA ASN A 25 -2.17 3.62 12.59
C ASN A 25 -0.98 4.42 12.04
N GLY A 26 -1.29 5.40 11.21
CA GLY A 26 -0.34 6.31 10.58
C GLY A 26 0.09 7.45 11.50
N ALA A 27 1.17 8.13 11.13
CA ALA A 27 1.66 9.31 11.84
C ALA A 27 1.07 10.62 11.30
N TRP A 28 0.61 10.62 10.05
CA TRP A 28 0.13 11.82 9.36
C TRP A 28 -1.39 11.81 9.23
N GLU A 29 -1.96 10.70 8.79
CA GLU A 29 -3.40 10.56 8.52
C GLU A 29 -4.18 9.96 9.71
N GLY A 30 -3.48 9.63 10.79
CA GLY A 30 -4.06 8.99 11.97
C GLY A 30 -4.47 7.54 11.71
N THR A 31 -5.59 7.11 12.29
CA THR A 31 -6.11 5.75 12.07
C THR A 31 -6.92 5.69 10.79
N VAL A 32 -6.51 4.83 9.86
CA VAL A 32 -7.07 4.69 8.51
C VAL A 32 -7.33 3.21 8.17
N ALA A 33 -8.22 2.96 7.21
CA ALA A 33 -8.35 1.65 6.59
C ALA A 33 -7.41 1.56 5.38
N ILE A 34 -6.65 0.46 5.27
CA ILE A 34 -5.75 0.20 4.15
C ILE A 34 -6.04 -1.16 3.51
N PRO A 35 -5.96 -1.28 2.17
CA PRO A 35 -6.25 -2.53 1.47
C PRO A 35 -5.07 -3.50 1.59
N THR A 36 -5.15 -4.40 2.55
CA THR A 36 -4.18 -5.48 2.76
C THR A 36 -4.68 -6.77 2.10
N SER A 37 -3.85 -7.81 2.16
CA SER A 37 -4.19 -9.15 1.69
C SER A 37 -3.88 -10.17 2.77
N GLY A 38 -4.60 -11.29 2.77
CA GLY A 38 -4.41 -12.37 3.72
C GLY A 38 -5.64 -12.63 4.57
N THR A 39 -5.56 -13.63 5.44
CA THR A 39 -6.70 -14.07 6.27
C THR A 39 -6.20 -14.80 7.51
N GLY A 40 -7.03 -14.85 8.55
CA GLY A 40 -6.76 -15.64 9.75
C GLY A 40 -5.63 -15.01 10.56
N SER A 41 -4.45 -15.64 10.53
CA SER A 41 -3.25 -15.16 11.23
C SER A 41 -2.07 -14.91 10.28
N SER A 42 -2.36 -14.59 9.03
CA SER A 42 -1.34 -14.29 8.02
C SER A 42 -1.84 -13.18 7.10
N TYR A 43 -1.31 -11.98 7.32
CA TYR A 43 -1.64 -10.78 6.56
C TYR A 43 -0.38 -10.17 5.95
N SER A 44 -0.58 -9.38 4.89
CA SER A 44 0.46 -8.67 4.15
C SER A 44 -0.04 -7.31 3.70
N MET A 45 0.81 -6.28 3.79
CA MET A 45 0.60 -4.97 3.15
C MET A 45 0.77 -5.07 1.63
N THR A 46 -0.13 -5.82 0.98
CA THR A 46 -0.24 -5.97 -0.46
C THR A 46 -1.68 -5.66 -0.85
N ASN A 47 -1.87 -4.78 -1.83
CA ASN A 47 -3.21 -4.44 -2.29
C ASN A 47 -3.67 -5.47 -3.33
N SER A 48 -4.72 -6.25 -3.06
CA SER A 48 -5.19 -7.26 -4.02
C SER A 48 -5.86 -6.68 -5.27
N ASN A 49 -6.27 -5.41 -5.25
CA ASN A 49 -6.75 -4.67 -6.42
C ASN A 49 -5.61 -4.03 -7.24
N ALA A 50 -4.39 -4.04 -6.70
CA ALA A 50 -3.17 -3.50 -7.30
C ALA A 50 -1.98 -4.34 -6.82
N SER A 51 -1.87 -5.59 -7.29
CA SER A 51 -1.04 -6.63 -6.65
C SER A 51 0.47 -6.34 -6.62
N THR A 52 0.95 -5.42 -7.45
CA THR A 52 2.33 -4.94 -7.44
C THR A 52 2.54 -3.76 -6.49
N MET A 53 1.47 -3.10 -6.03
CA MET A 53 1.48 -2.12 -4.95
C MET A 53 1.59 -2.84 -3.60
N LYS A 54 2.82 -2.86 -3.08
CA LYS A 54 3.19 -3.51 -1.82
C LYS A 54 3.96 -2.52 -0.98
N CYS A 55 3.73 -2.50 0.32
CA CYS A 55 4.57 -1.73 1.22
C CYS A 55 5.64 -2.61 1.85
N GLN A 56 6.90 -2.19 1.71
CA GLN A 56 8.07 -3.00 2.03
C GLN A 56 9.05 -2.23 2.91
N ASN A 57 9.80 -2.95 3.73
CA ASN A 57 11.00 -2.42 4.35
C ASN A 57 12.07 -2.22 3.27
N ALA A 58 12.59 -1.01 3.14
CA ALA A 58 13.66 -0.71 2.17
C ALA A 58 14.90 -1.58 2.42
N SER A 59 15.17 -1.95 3.67
CA SER A 59 16.19 -2.96 3.98
C SER A 59 15.69 -4.34 3.59
N GLY A 60 16.25 -4.90 2.51
CA GLY A 60 15.94 -6.26 2.06
C GLY A 60 14.65 -6.40 1.27
N ASN A 61 13.93 -5.31 1.01
CA ASN A 61 12.72 -5.25 0.17
C ASN A 61 11.63 -6.24 0.61
N ALA A 62 11.56 -6.52 1.91
CA ALA A 62 10.58 -7.45 2.46
C ALA A 62 9.25 -6.73 2.65
N THR A 63 8.18 -7.26 2.05
CA THR A 63 6.82 -6.77 2.30
C THR A 63 6.47 -6.95 3.76
N PHE A 64 5.84 -5.94 4.37
CA PHE A 64 5.34 -6.07 5.74
C PHE A 64 4.28 -7.18 5.83
N THR A 65 4.44 -8.05 6.82
CA THR A 65 3.54 -9.18 7.11
C THR A 65 3.29 -9.27 8.60
N GLY A 66 2.07 -9.66 8.98
CA GLY A 66 1.64 -9.72 10.38
C GLY A 66 0.76 -10.93 10.67
N THR A 67 0.61 -11.24 11.95
CA THR A 67 -0.35 -12.24 12.44
C THR A 67 -1.73 -11.66 12.70
N ASP A 68 -1.83 -10.34 12.76
CA ASP A 68 -3.06 -9.56 12.77
C ASP A 68 -3.10 -8.64 11.53
N ASP A 69 -4.25 -7.99 11.34
CA ASP A 69 -4.44 -7.01 10.26
C ASP A 69 -4.48 -5.59 10.85
N VAL A 70 -3.60 -5.34 11.81
CA VAL A 70 -3.42 -4.05 12.48
C VAL A 70 -1.98 -3.62 12.27
N TRP A 71 -1.79 -2.43 11.72
CA TRP A 71 -0.51 -2.00 11.19
C TRP A 71 -0.07 -0.69 11.80
N GLY A 72 1.22 -0.57 12.14
CA GLY A 72 1.79 0.65 12.66
C GLY A 72 1.32 0.98 14.09
N ASN A 73 1.99 1.97 14.68
CA ASN A 73 1.78 2.38 16.06
C ASN A 73 1.62 3.91 16.21
N GLY A 74 1.49 4.64 15.10
CA GLY A 74 1.40 6.11 15.09
C GLY A 74 2.71 6.86 15.35
N ASP A 75 3.81 6.17 15.68
CA ASP A 75 5.14 6.79 15.78
C ASP A 75 5.70 7.03 14.38
N ALA A 76 5.93 8.29 14.03
CA ALA A 76 6.44 8.73 12.73
C ALA A 76 7.83 8.17 12.39
N THR A 77 8.57 7.63 13.35
CA THR A 77 9.88 6.99 13.16
C THR A 77 9.79 5.47 12.94
N ASN A 78 8.62 4.87 13.19
CA ASN A 78 8.38 3.45 12.93
C ASN A 78 8.14 3.21 11.43
N ARG A 79 8.87 2.26 10.83
CA ARG A 79 8.77 2.00 9.38
C ARG A 79 7.42 1.45 8.95
N GLU A 80 6.77 0.64 9.79
CA GLU A 80 5.43 0.13 9.52
C GLU A 80 4.41 1.27 9.55
N THR A 81 4.52 2.20 10.51
CA THR A 81 3.74 3.45 10.53
C THR A 81 3.95 4.29 9.27
N GLY A 82 5.21 4.51 8.86
CA GLY A 82 5.51 5.21 7.61
C GLY A 82 4.96 4.48 6.38
N CYS A 83 4.91 3.14 6.43
CA CYS A 83 4.28 2.33 5.40
C CYS A 83 2.76 2.47 5.38
N VAL A 84 2.10 2.56 6.54
CA VAL A 84 0.66 2.86 6.61
C VAL A 84 0.35 4.17 5.89
N ASP A 85 1.07 5.25 6.22
CA ASP A 85 0.82 6.57 5.63
C ASP A 85 1.04 6.54 4.10
N ALA A 86 2.18 5.99 3.64
CA ALA A 86 2.50 5.93 2.22
C ALA A 86 1.56 5.01 1.42
N PHE A 87 1.18 3.87 1.99
CA PHE A 87 0.30 2.90 1.33
C PHE A 87 -1.14 3.41 1.26
N TYR A 88 -1.60 4.13 2.29
CA TYR A 88 -2.86 4.85 2.26
C TYR A 88 -2.87 5.92 1.17
N ALA A 89 -1.81 6.73 1.06
CA ALA A 89 -1.68 7.75 0.02
C ALA A 89 -1.76 7.16 -1.40
N ALA A 90 -1.00 6.09 -1.65
CA ALA A 90 -1.00 5.41 -2.96
C ALA A 90 -2.38 4.82 -3.30
N GLU A 91 -3.09 4.26 -2.31
CA GLU A 91 -4.46 3.77 -2.53
C GLU A 91 -5.44 4.92 -2.84
N LYS A 92 -5.30 6.06 -2.16
CA LYS A 92 -6.13 7.25 -2.47
C LYS A 92 -5.88 7.77 -3.86
N GLU A 93 -4.64 7.79 -4.31
CA GLU A 93 -4.32 8.14 -5.68
C GLU A 93 -4.89 7.11 -6.67
N ARG A 94 -4.75 5.81 -6.43
CA ARG A 94 -5.37 4.77 -7.28
C ARG A 94 -6.88 4.97 -7.42
N GLN A 95 -7.57 5.23 -6.32
CA GLN A 95 -9.00 5.49 -6.30
C GLN A 95 -9.33 6.77 -7.08
N MET A 96 -8.56 7.85 -6.87
CA MET A 96 -8.72 9.12 -7.58
C MET A 96 -8.53 8.97 -9.10
N LEU A 97 -7.43 8.36 -9.53
CA LEU A 97 -7.10 8.14 -10.94
C LEU A 97 -8.19 7.31 -11.65
N SER A 98 -8.68 6.26 -10.99
CA SER A 98 -9.78 5.44 -11.51
C SER A 98 -11.09 6.23 -11.59
N ALA A 99 -11.49 6.90 -10.51
CA ALA A 99 -12.77 7.60 -10.44
C ALA A 99 -12.83 8.83 -11.37
N TRP A 100 -11.74 9.57 -11.50
CA TRP A 100 -11.74 10.85 -12.22
C TRP A 100 -11.37 10.68 -13.69
N LEU A 101 -10.44 9.77 -13.99
CA LEU A 101 -9.86 9.64 -15.34
C LEU A 101 -10.18 8.30 -16.00
N GLY A 102 -10.80 7.35 -15.28
CA GLY A 102 -10.93 5.97 -15.74
C GLY A 102 -9.58 5.28 -15.92
N ARG A 103 -8.52 5.79 -15.29
CA ARG A 103 -7.16 5.29 -15.46
C ARG A 103 -6.96 4.03 -14.62
N ASN A 104 -6.52 2.96 -15.27
CA ASN A 104 -6.24 1.70 -14.61
C ASN A 104 -4.74 1.62 -14.27
N GLY A 105 -4.39 1.83 -13.00
CA GLY A 105 -2.99 1.82 -12.55
C GLY A 105 -2.20 3.08 -12.89
N MET A 106 -1.00 3.20 -12.30
CA MET A 106 -0.13 4.35 -12.56
C MET A 106 0.36 4.34 -14.02
N ASP A 107 0.64 3.16 -14.59
CA ASP A 107 1.05 2.98 -15.98
C ASP A 107 -0.10 2.99 -17.00
N GLY A 108 -1.35 3.12 -16.55
CA GLY A 108 -2.56 3.05 -17.39
C GLY A 108 -2.95 1.64 -17.86
N SER A 109 -2.19 0.60 -17.49
CA SER A 109 -2.39 -0.81 -17.85
C SER A 109 -2.61 -1.72 -16.63
N GLY A 110 -2.83 -1.15 -15.45
CA GLY A 110 -3.08 -1.84 -14.18
C GLY A 110 -1.84 -2.05 -13.32
N GLY A 111 -0.68 -1.58 -13.79
CA GLY A 111 0.58 -1.67 -13.06
C GLY A 111 0.71 -0.60 -11.98
N TRP A 112 1.37 -1.01 -10.90
CA TRP A 112 1.85 -0.19 -9.79
C TRP A 112 3.26 -0.61 -9.43
N VAL A 113 3.96 0.21 -8.65
CA VAL A 113 5.28 -0.13 -8.12
C VAL A 113 5.24 -0.30 -6.60
N PRO A 114 6.17 -1.09 -6.01
CA PRO A 114 6.26 -1.20 -4.56
C PRO A 114 6.70 0.11 -3.91
N ILE A 115 6.22 0.32 -2.70
CA ILE A 115 6.65 1.38 -1.78
C ILE A 115 7.71 0.78 -0.85
N ARG A 116 8.82 1.50 -0.63
CA ARG A 116 9.90 1.07 0.25
C ARG A 116 10.21 2.14 1.27
N VAL A 117 9.87 1.87 2.53
CA VAL A 117 10.10 2.79 3.65
C VAL A 117 11.38 2.40 4.38
N GLY A 118 12.23 3.38 4.63
CA GLY A 118 13.48 3.16 5.35
C GLY A 118 14.74 3.63 4.64
N LEU A 119 14.62 4.41 3.57
CA LEU A 119 15.76 5.02 2.89
C LEU A 119 16.52 5.93 3.87
N ALA A 120 17.84 5.81 3.90
CA ALA A 120 18.71 6.56 4.82
C ALA A 120 19.10 7.94 4.26
N ASP A 121 18.16 8.61 3.60
CA ASP A 121 18.34 9.92 2.99
C ASP A 121 17.16 10.83 3.30
N VAL A 122 17.41 12.14 3.23
CA VAL A 122 16.37 13.17 3.31
C VAL A 122 15.74 13.35 1.94
N ASN A 123 14.98 12.34 1.51
CA ASN A 123 14.34 12.34 0.21
C ASN A 123 13.15 11.36 0.13
N ALA A 124 12.27 11.58 -0.83
CA ALA A 124 11.40 10.56 -1.41
C ALA A 124 11.60 10.59 -2.93
N TYR A 125 11.52 9.45 -3.60
CA TYR A 125 11.67 9.43 -5.06
C TYR A 125 10.98 8.23 -5.70
N TYR A 126 10.55 8.42 -6.95
CA TYR A 126 10.30 7.35 -7.91
C TYR A 126 11.47 7.16 -8.88
N ASP A 127 11.86 5.91 -9.17
CA ASP A 127 12.99 5.60 -10.06
C ASP A 127 12.63 4.81 -11.33
N GLY A 128 11.33 4.69 -11.64
CA GLY A 128 10.85 3.83 -12.72
C GLY A 128 10.37 2.45 -12.24
N THR A 129 10.81 2.00 -11.07
CA THR A 129 10.56 0.62 -10.60
C THR A 129 10.00 0.53 -9.18
N GLN A 130 10.03 1.62 -8.43
CA GLN A 130 9.62 1.70 -7.02
C GLN A 130 9.44 3.15 -6.59
N VAL A 131 8.70 3.35 -5.50
CA VAL A 131 8.71 4.58 -4.70
C VAL A 131 9.52 4.33 -3.43
N GLN A 132 10.55 5.14 -3.20
CA GLN A 132 11.43 5.07 -2.03
C GLN A 132 11.10 6.21 -1.08
N VAL A 133 10.89 5.89 0.20
CA VAL A 133 10.54 6.84 1.25
C VAL A 133 11.67 6.91 2.27
N GLY A 134 12.34 8.06 2.30
CA GLY A 134 13.34 8.43 3.28
C GLY A 134 12.75 9.22 4.44
N HIS A 135 13.60 9.98 5.12
CA HIS A 135 13.24 10.62 6.37
C HIS A 135 13.37 12.15 6.33
N THR A 136 12.61 12.83 7.17
CA THR A 136 12.71 14.28 7.34
C THR A 136 14.10 14.71 7.85
N GLN A 137 14.51 15.93 7.50
CA GLN A 137 15.81 16.52 7.89
C GLN A 137 16.01 16.60 9.42
N THR A 138 14.93 16.83 10.17
CA THR A 138 14.99 17.29 11.56
C THR A 138 14.60 16.23 12.60
N GLY A 139 14.33 14.98 12.22
CA GLY A 139 13.89 14.01 13.24
C GLY A 139 13.65 12.58 12.80
N GLY A 140 14.20 12.13 11.67
CA GLY A 140 14.12 10.71 11.28
C GLY A 140 12.69 10.20 11.00
N LYS A 141 11.69 11.09 10.97
CA LYS A 141 10.30 10.76 10.64
C LYS A 141 10.21 10.41 9.16
N TRP A 142 9.46 9.38 8.81
CA TRP A 142 9.29 8.99 7.40
C TRP A 142 8.47 10.03 6.64
N ILE A 143 8.92 10.33 5.41
CA ILE A 143 8.25 11.28 4.50
C ILE A 143 7.06 10.57 3.84
N GLY A 144 6.07 10.23 4.65
CA GLY A 144 4.87 9.49 4.26
C GLY A 144 3.65 10.37 4.00
N SER A 145 3.80 11.69 3.92
CA SER A 145 2.65 12.58 3.71
C SER A 145 2.00 12.34 2.35
N THR A 146 0.68 12.45 2.30
CA THR A 146 -0.12 12.10 1.13
C THR A 146 0.31 12.86 -0.13
N ASP A 147 0.61 14.15 0.00
CA ASP A 147 1.06 15.00 -1.10
C ASP A 147 2.40 14.56 -1.70
N VAL A 148 3.38 14.23 -0.86
CA VAL A 148 4.70 13.76 -1.31
C VAL A 148 4.60 12.38 -1.93
N VAL A 149 3.94 11.43 -1.27
CA VAL A 149 3.87 10.06 -1.80
C VAL A 149 3.07 10.03 -3.11
N ALA A 150 1.97 10.78 -3.20
CA ALA A 150 1.22 10.89 -4.44
C ALA A 150 2.00 11.63 -5.55
N HIS A 151 2.87 12.59 -5.19
CA HIS A 151 3.79 13.19 -6.16
C HIS A 151 4.71 12.14 -6.78
N GLU A 152 5.29 11.26 -5.97
CA GLU A 152 6.20 10.22 -6.46
C GLU A 152 5.49 9.20 -7.36
N PHE A 153 4.28 8.78 -6.99
CA PHE A 153 3.49 7.91 -7.85
C PHE A 153 3.04 8.61 -9.15
N GLY A 154 2.79 9.91 -9.10
CA GLY A 154 2.47 10.72 -10.27
C GLY A 154 3.61 10.89 -11.29
N HIS A 155 4.85 10.50 -10.95
CA HIS A 155 5.94 10.45 -11.93
C HIS A 155 5.86 9.27 -12.91
N GLY A 156 5.14 8.19 -12.58
CA GLY A 156 4.96 7.02 -13.43
C GLY A 156 3.80 7.15 -14.41
#